data_AF-A0A2T4DCP0-F1
#
_entry.id   AF-A0A2T4DCP0-F1
#
_cell.length_a   1.000
_cell.length_b   1.000
_cell.length_c   1.000
_cell.angle_alpha   90.00
_cell.angle_beta   90.00
_cell.angle_gamma   90.00
#
_symmetry.space_group_name_H-M   'P 1'
#
loop_
_entity.id
_entity.type
_entity.pdbx_description
1 polymer ?
#
loop_
_entity_poly.entity_id
_entity_poly.type
_entity_poly.pdbx_seq_one_letter_code
_entity_poly.pdbx_strand_id
1 'polypeptide(L)'
;MSALIRIFSVVLLFIGFLAHSTAAREPVLKVLAGQKYEEIGQDILIFKDYTHQVSFQEILSEQYQKQFERGNQDVLSFGLQDISLWLKINVELEHSESVPYMLEIAFPTLDSIFYFYQDGDRWGEMFAGDRIPFSEREIDHKNFVFPIEPAPRKITTVYLRIRNKGSIILPIKIAPKEGFFAADLQEELLYGIFYGIMIVMFLYNLFLAFAARSLSYLYYIGIIAGNLFSLSALNGHAFQYLWPNNPWWANHVIIFGI
;
A
#
# COMPACT_ATOMS: atom_id res chain seq x y z
N MET A 1 34.57 50.97 -11.53
CA MET A 1 33.96 49.65 -11.84
C MET A 1 34.35 48.52 -10.86
N SER A 2 35.10 48.80 -9.78
CA SER A 2 35.54 47.81 -8.79
C SER A 2 34.73 47.80 -7.47
N ALA A 3 34.01 48.89 -7.17
CA ALA A 3 33.21 49.01 -5.95
C ALA A 3 31.83 48.32 -6.05
N LEU A 4 31.17 48.36 -7.22
CA LEU A 4 29.88 47.70 -7.45
C LEU A 4 29.98 46.17 -7.42
N ILE A 5 31.11 45.60 -7.87
CA ILE A 5 31.33 44.14 -7.88
C ILE A 5 31.52 43.61 -6.45
N ARG A 6 32.18 44.37 -5.56
CA ARG A 6 32.36 43.98 -4.15
C ARG A 6 31.06 44.01 -3.34
N ILE A 7 30.15 44.95 -3.63
CA ILE A 7 28.84 45.01 -2.97
C ILE A 7 27.97 43.83 -3.41
N PHE A 8 28.04 43.43 -4.69
CA PHE A 8 27.29 42.27 -5.20
C PHE A 8 27.79 40.94 -4.59
N SER A 9 29.10 40.80 -4.37
CA SER A 9 29.68 39.61 -3.72
C SER A 9 29.32 39.49 -2.23
N VAL A 10 29.18 40.61 -1.51
CA VAL A 10 28.80 40.58 -0.08
C VAL A 10 27.30 40.30 0.10
N VAL A 11 26.45 40.76 -0.83
CA VAL A 11 25.00 40.44 -0.80
C VAL A 11 24.74 38.97 -1.16
N LEU A 12 25.48 38.39 -2.11
CA LEU A 12 25.40 36.96 -2.43
C LEU A 12 25.89 36.06 -1.28
N LEU A 13 26.93 36.49 -0.53
CA LEU A 13 27.40 35.77 0.66
C LEU A 13 26.43 35.89 1.84
N PHE A 14 25.66 36.97 1.95
CA PHE A 14 24.65 37.13 3.01
C PHE A 14 23.37 36.33 2.74
N ILE A 15 22.96 36.17 1.47
CA ILE A 15 21.84 35.29 1.09
C ILE A 15 22.21 33.81 1.29
N GLY A 16 23.48 33.44 1.08
CA GLY A 16 23.98 32.08 1.35
C GLY A 16 24.01 31.69 2.82
N PHE A 17 24.13 32.65 3.75
CA PHE A 17 24.19 32.37 5.19
C PHE A 17 22.82 32.36 5.89
N LEU A 18 21.79 32.90 5.24
CA LEU A 18 20.39 32.84 5.71
C LEU A 18 19.68 31.55 5.31
N ALA A 19 20.31 30.68 4.51
CA ALA A 19 19.98 29.26 4.45
C ALA A 19 20.51 28.53 5.71
N HIS A 20 20.29 29.12 6.89
CA HIS A 20 20.34 28.35 8.13
C HIS A 20 19.28 27.27 8.02
N SER A 21 19.72 26.04 8.23
CA SER A 21 18.92 24.83 8.32
C SER A 21 17.59 25.08 9.03
N THR A 22 16.52 25.33 8.26
CA THR A 22 15.23 24.81 8.66
C THR A 22 15.43 23.31 8.60
N ALA A 23 15.69 22.68 9.75
CA ALA A 23 15.48 21.25 9.89
C ALA A 23 14.08 21.01 9.30
N ALA A 24 14.02 20.46 8.10
CA ALA A 24 12.77 20.17 7.46
C ALA A 24 12.05 19.27 8.45
N ARG A 25 10.99 19.77 9.08
CA ARG A 25 10.18 18.95 9.97
C ARG A 25 9.73 17.78 9.11
N GLU A 26 9.99 16.56 9.60
CA GLU A 26 9.51 15.37 8.92
C GLU A 26 8.02 15.56 8.63
N PRO A 27 7.53 15.13 7.44
CA PRO A 27 6.11 15.13 7.19
C PRO A 27 5.44 14.36 8.31
N VAL A 28 4.50 15.01 8.98
CA VAL A 28 3.62 14.42 9.98
C VAL A 28 2.25 14.43 9.37
N LEU A 29 1.71 13.25 9.13
CA LEU A 29 0.35 13.10 8.67
C LEU A 29 -0.57 13.46 9.84
N LYS A 30 -1.22 14.60 9.70
CA LYS A 30 -2.26 15.06 10.60
C LYS A 30 -3.56 14.42 10.19
N VAL A 31 -3.97 13.40 10.93
CA VAL A 31 -5.21 12.70 10.61
C VAL A 31 -6.36 13.40 11.33
N LEU A 32 -7.23 14.02 10.55
CA LEU A 32 -8.45 14.65 11.03
C LEU A 32 -9.47 13.55 11.35
N ALA A 33 -10.20 13.66 12.47
CA ALA A 33 -11.33 12.78 12.70
C ALA A 33 -12.40 13.07 11.64
N GLY A 34 -12.48 12.17 10.68
CA GLY A 34 -13.39 12.22 9.56
C GLY A 34 -13.33 10.90 8.81
N GLN A 35 -14.41 10.55 8.12
CA GLN A 35 -14.57 9.29 7.37
C GLN A 35 -13.69 9.20 6.11
N LYS A 36 -12.65 10.03 5.97
CA LYS A 36 -11.91 10.07 4.72
C LYS A 36 -10.86 8.97 4.69
N TYR A 37 -11.03 8.14 3.67
CA TYR A 37 -10.11 7.11 3.25
C TYR A 37 -9.21 7.74 2.19
N GLU A 38 -8.03 8.16 2.63
CA GLU A 38 -7.11 9.00 1.84
C GLU A 38 -5.83 8.24 1.51
N GLU A 39 -5.35 8.43 0.29
CA GLU A 39 -4.03 7.99 -0.13
C GLU A 39 -2.96 8.91 0.47
N ILE A 40 -1.95 8.33 1.09
CA ILE A 40 -0.96 9.07 1.88
C ILE A 40 0.45 9.01 1.30
N GLY A 41 0.61 8.63 0.03
CA GLY A 41 1.92 8.46 -0.59
C GLY A 41 2.83 9.68 -0.46
N GLN A 42 2.27 10.90 -0.52
CA GLN A 42 3.03 12.14 -0.35
C GLN A 42 3.50 12.38 1.09
N ASP A 43 2.85 11.79 2.09
CA ASP A 43 3.19 11.98 3.51
C ASP A 43 4.06 10.84 4.06
N ILE A 44 4.40 9.87 3.21
CA ILE A 44 5.29 8.77 3.52
C ILE A 44 6.74 9.18 3.24
N LEU A 45 7.61 8.86 4.19
CA LEU A 45 9.06 8.91 4.03
C LEU A 45 9.55 7.55 3.50
N ILE A 46 10.39 7.55 2.48
CA ILE A 46 10.80 6.37 1.72
C ILE A 46 12.33 6.27 1.71
N PHE A 47 12.84 5.09 2.03
CA PHE A 47 14.23 4.71 1.85
C PHE A 47 14.31 3.46 0.98
N LYS A 48 15.16 3.51 -0.07
CA LYS A 48 15.37 2.40 -1.00
C LYS A 48 16.62 1.62 -0.61
N ASP A 49 16.42 0.42 -0.10
CA ASP A 49 17.51 -0.51 0.22
C ASP A 49 17.76 -1.48 -0.96
N TYR A 50 18.80 -1.17 -1.73
CA TYR A 50 19.30 -1.99 -2.83
C TYR A 50 20.12 -3.21 -2.37
N THR A 51 20.51 -3.27 -1.08
CA THR A 51 21.29 -4.39 -0.52
C THR A 51 20.39 -5.50 0.01
N HIS A 52 19.14 -5.17 0.35
CA HIS A 52 18.17 -6.01 1.05
C HIS A 52 18.66 -6.50 2.43
N GLN A 53 19.70 -5.90 2.99
CA GLN A 53 20.33 -6.33 4.23
C GLN A 53 20.02 -5.41 5.40
N VAL A 54 19.48 -4.22 5.15
CA VAL A 54 19.19 -3.27 6.22
C VAL A 54 18.12 -3.86 7.14
N SER A 55 18.49 -4.02 8.40
CA SER A 55 17.63 -4.51 9.47
C SER A 55 16.80 -3.38 10.08
N PHE A 56 15.78 -3.75 10.84
CA PHE A 56 14.97 -2.77 11.58
C PHE A 56 15.80 -2.01 12.63
N GLN A 57 16.80 -2.62 13.25
CA GLN A 57 17.65 -1.89 14.21
C GLN A 57 18.54 -0.86 13.51
N GLU A 58 19.04 -1.20 12.33
CA GLU A 58 19.88 -0.28 11.54
C GLU A 58 19.06 0.86 10.98
N ILE A 59 17.83 0.63 10.50
CA ILE A 59 17.00 1.69 9.91
C ILE A 59 16.72 2.81 10.91
N LEU A 60 16.68 2.51 12.21
CA LEU A 60 16.48 3.49 13.29
C LEU A 60 17.70 4.37 13.56
N SER A 61 18.90 4.00 13.08
CA SER A 61 20.11 4.79 13.29
C SER A 61 20.07 6.13 12.54
N GLU A 62 20.74 7.15 13.06
CA GLU A 62 20.79 8.49 12.44
C GLU A 62 21.28 8.47 11.00
N GLN A 63 22.17 7.54 10.66
CA GLN A 63 22.72 7.40 9.31
C GLN A 63 21.62 7.11 8.29
N TYR A 64 20.70 6.19 8.61
CA TYR A 64 19.59 5.83 7.71
C TYR A 64 18.42 6.80 7.82
N GLN A 65 18.14 7.34 9.01
CA GLN A 65 17.07 8.34 9.18
C GLN A 65 17.25 9.57 8.27
N LYS A 66 18.50 9.99 8.02
CA LYS A 66 18.82 11.11 7.11
C LYS A 66 18.66 10.80 5.61
N GLN A 67 18.51 9.52 5.25
CA GLN A 67 18.41 9.06 3.86
C GLN A 67 16.96 8.86 3.41
N PHE A 68 15.98 9.05 4.30
CA PHE A 68 14.58 8.99 3.92
C PHE A 68 14.20 10.21 3.07
N GLU A 69 13.56 9.95 1.94
CA GLU A 69 13.04 10.95 1.02
C GLU A 69 11.52 10.95 1.06
N ARG A 70 10.90 12.13 1.00
CA ARG A 70 9.44 12.23 0.96
C ARG A 70 8.89 11.68 -0.36
N GLY A 71 7.78 10.94 -0.30
CA GLY A 71 7.03 10.53 -1.48
C GLY A 71 6.56 11.72 -2.32
N ASN A 72 6.47 11.50 -3.63
CA ASN A 72 6.21 12.55 -4.62
C ASN A 72 4.86 12.40 -5.34
N GLN A 73 4.03 11.45 -4.93
CA GLN A 73 2.76 11.08 -5.57
C GLN A 73 1.84 10.41 -4.54
N ASP A 74 0.53 10.45 -4.76
CA ASP A 74 -0.47 9.87 -3.85
C ASP A 74 -0.37 8.33 -3.80
N VAL A 75 -0.19 7.71 -4.97
CA VAL A 75 0.10 6.27 -5.11
C VAL A 75 1.58 6.08 -5.44
N LEU A 76 2.35 5.52 -4.51
CA LEU A 76 3.79 5.32 -4.74
C LEU A 76 4.01 4.23 -5.79
N SER A 77 4.78 4.53 -6.83
CA SER A 77 5.10 3.62 -7.92
C SER A 77 6.59 3.63 -8.20
N PHE A 78 7.19 2.44 -8.23
CA PHE A 78 8.62 2.23 -8.49
C PHE A 78 8.88 1.33 -9.70
N GLY A 79 7.82 0.82 -10.35
CA GLY A 79 7.94 -0.10 -11.47
C GLY A 79 8.58 -1.43 -11.06
N LEU A 80 9.18 -2.12 -12.04
CA LEU A 80 9.86 -3.40 -11.82
C LEU A 80 11.30 -3.16 -11.33
N GLN A 81 11.52 -3.27 -10.01
CA GLN A 81 12.83 -3.12 -9.39
C GLN A 81 13.01 -4.18 -8.29
N ASP A 82 14.15 -4.87 -8.25
CA ASP A 82 14.52 -5.72 -7.11
C ASP A 82 15.16 -4.84 -6.03
N ILE A 83 14.31 -4.23 -5.21
CA ILE A 83 14.71 -3.39 -4.07
C ILE A 83 13.85 -3.73 -2.85
N SER A 84 14.39 -3.52 -1.64
CA SER A 84 13.56 -3.44 -0.44
C SER A 84 13.20 -1.98 -0.19
N LEU A 85 11.92 -1.69 -0.01
CA LEU A 85 11.46 -0.35 0.34
C LEU A 85 11.20 -0.28 1.84
N TRP A 86 11.87 0.65 2.49
CA TRP A 86 11.55 1.08 3.85
C TRP A 86 10.64 2.29 3.76
N LEU A 87 9.47 2.19 4.36
CA LEU A 87 8.52 3.29 4.49
C LEU A 87 8.47 3.68 5.97
N LYS A 88 8.48 4.97 6.25
CA LYS A 88 8.29 5.56 7.56
C LYS A 88 7.06 6.46 7.49
N ILE A 89 6.11 6.23 8.39
CA ILE A 89 4.86 6.97 8.46
C ILE A 89 4.75 7.56 9.85
N ASN A 90 4.64 8.88 9.92
CA ASN A 90 4.44 9.61 11.17
C ASN A 90 2.98 10.06 11.23
N VAL A 91 2.23 9.54 12.19
CA VAL A 91 0.80 9.82 12.37
C VAL A 91 0.62 10.65 13.63
N GLU A 92 -0.02 11.81 13.52
CA GLU A 92 -0.43 12.62 14.67
C GLU A 92 -1.97 12.74 14.70
N LEU A 93 -2.54 12.36 15.84
CA LEU A 93 -3.97 12.52 16.11
C LEU A 93 -4.24 13.96 16.55
N GLU A 94 -5.05 14.69 15.77
CA GLU A 94 -5.50 16.03 16.18
C GLU A 94 -6.57 16.00 17.27
N HIS A 95 -7.26 14.87 17.44
CA HIS A 95 -8.35 14.71 18.39
C HIS A 95 -7.89 14.19 19.76
N SER A 96 -8.68 14.49 20.80
CA SER A 96 -8.42 14.06 22.18
C SER A 96 -8.73 12.58 22.44
N GLU A 97 -9.53 11.95 21.58
CA GLU A 97 -9.90 10.54 21.71
C GLU A 97 -8.99 9.67 20.85
N SER A 98 -8.51 8.57 21.43
CA SER A 98 -7.74 7.57 20.71
C SER A 98 -8.73 6.72 19.90
N VAL A 99 -8.73 6.93 18.58
CA VAL A 99 -9.51 6.13 17.63
C VAL A 99 -8.52 5.24 16.88
N PRO A 100 -8.76 3.92 16.76
CA PRO A 100 -7.90 3.05 15.97
C PRO A 100 -8.03 3.40 14.48
N TYR A 101 -6.89 3.48 13.80
CA TYR A 101 -6.79 3.67 12.37
C TYR A 101 -6.38 2.37 11.68
N MET A 102 -6.80 2.22 10.43
CA MET A 102 -6.40 1.12 9.57
C MET A 102 -5.49 1.68 8.48
N LEU A 103 -4.27 1.17 8.44
CA LEU A 103 -3.33 1.40 7.35
C LEU A 103 -3.48 0.26 6.36
N GLU A 104 -3.96 0.58 5.17
CA GLU A 104 -4.15 -0.39 4.11
C GLU A 104 -3.10 -0.21 3.02
N ILE A 105 -2.57 -1.32 2.53
CA ILE A 105 -1.84 -1.40 1.28
C ILE A 105 -2.70 -2.17 0.28
N ALA A 106 -3.37 -1.44 -0.62
CA ALA A 106 -4.32 -1.97 -1.59
C ALA A 106 -3.61 -2.65 -2.78
N PHE A 107 -2.72 -3.61 -2.46
CA PHE A 107 -1.96 -4.41 -3.41
C PHE A 107 -1.81 -5.83 -2.84
N PRO A 108 -2.78 -6.73 -3.07
CA PRO A 108 -2.86 -8.02 -2.37
C PRO A 108 -1.80 -9.04 -2.79
N THR A 109 -1.04 -8.75 -3.85
CA THR A 109 0.00 -9.60 -4.46
C THR A 109 1.41 -9.09 -4.15
N LEU A 110 1.64 -8.58 -2.93
CA LEU A 110 3.00 -8.25 -2.46
C LEU A 110 3.66 -9.50 -1.89
N ASP A 111 4.87 -9.79 -2.35
CA ASP A 111 5.64 -10.95 -1.87
C ASP A 111 5.86 -10.93 -0.34
N SER A 112 6.27 -9.78 0.21
CA SER A 112 6.48 -9.65 1.66
C SER A 112 6.39 -8.22 2.17
N ILE A 113 5.82 -8.07 3.36
CA ILE A 113 5.69 -6.84 4.12
C ILE A 113 6.05 -7.16 5.57
N PHE A 114 7.00 -6.43 6.14
CA PHE A 114 7.18 -6.36 7.59
C PHE A 114 6.63 -5.04 8.08
N TYR A 115 5.72 -5.08 9.03
CA TYR A 115 5.14 -3.92 9.69
C TYR A 115 5.70 -3.82 11.12
N PHE A 116 6.35 -2.70 11.41
CA PHE A 116 6.92 -2.41 12.73
C PHE A 116 6.15 -1.28 13.37
N TYR A 117 5.63 -1.52 14.57
CA TYR A 117 4.77 -0.59 15.31
C TYR A 117 5.27 -0.44 16.75
N GLN A 118 4.93 0.69 17.37
CA GLN A 118 5.25 0.92 18.77
C GLN A 118 4.24 0.21 19.67
N ASP A 119 4.74 -0.64 20.58
CA ASP A 119 4.02 -1.26 21.69
C ASP A 119 4.63 -0.74 23.00
N GLY A 120 4.11 0.39 23.48
CA GLY A 120 4.69 1.13 24.60
C GLY A 120 6.13 1.59 24.30
N ASP A 121 7.08 1.12 25.09
CA ASP A 121 8.52 1.42 24.92
C ASP A 121 9.26 0.42 24.01
N ARG A 122 8.54 -0.55 23.44
CA ARG A 122 9.12 -1.60 22.58
C ARG A 122 8.56 -1.51 21.16
N TRP A 123 9.27 -2.14 20.24
CA TRP A 123 8.80 -2.32 18.88
C TRP A 123 8.21 -3.72 18.71
N GLY A 124 6.98 -3.78 18.22
CA GLY A 124 6.35 -4.98 17.70
C GLY A 124 6.65 -5.16 16.21
N GLU A 125 6.47 -6.37 15.72
CA GLU A 125 6.66 -6.74 14.31
C GLU A 125 5.50 -7.64 13.86
N MET A 126 5.01 -7.39 12.65
CA MET A 126 4.05 -8.25 11.96
C MET A 126 4.57 -8.56 10.57
N PHE A 127 4.37 -9.79 10.13
CA PHE A 127 4.74 -10.22 8.79
C PHE A 127 3.48 -10.50 7.97
N ALA A 128 3.46 -10.01 6.73
CA ALA A 128 2.42 -10.30 5.76
C ALA A 128 3.03 -10.54 4.37
N GLY A 129 2.30 -11.23 3.49
CA GLY A 129 2.71 -11.43 2.09
C GLY A 129 1.76 -12.36 1.34
N ASP A 130 1.99 -12.53 0.05
CA ASP A 130 1.20 -13.42 -0.81
C ASP A 130 1.66 -14.89 -0.78
N ARG A 131 2.74 -15.19 -0.02
CA ARG A 131 3.30 -16.54 0.13
C ARG A 131 2.86 -17.26 1.41
N ILE A 132 2.22 -16.54 2.31
CA ILE A 132 1.64 -17.11 3.54
C ILE A 132 0.16 -17.42 3.31
N PRO A 133 -0.39 -18.47 3.95
CA PRO A 133 -1.83 -18.75 3.93
C PRO A 133 -2.64 -17.52 4.32
N PHE A 134 -3.78 -17.33 3.66
CA PHE A 134 -4.65 -16.19 3.92
C PHE A 134 -5.14 -16.17 5.38
N SER A 135 -5.35 -17.34 6.00
CA SER A 135 -5.76 -17.47 7.41
C SER A 135 -4.73 -16.97 8.42
N GLU A 136 -3.48 -16.74 8.02
CA GLU A 136 -2.45 -16.15 8.88
C GLU A 136 -2.49 -14.62 8.89
N ARG A 137 -3.33 -14.00 8.04
CA ARG A 137 -3.58 -12.56 8.10
C ARG A 137 -4.34 -12.23 9.38
N GLU A 138 -3.84 -11.24 10.11
CA GLU A 138 -4.48 -10.79 11.35
C GLU A 138 -5.87 -10.19 11.09
N ILE A 139 -6.00 -9.44 9.99
CA ILE A 139 -7.26 -8.88 9.51
C ILE A 139 -7.70 -9.68 8.29
N ASP A 140 -8.89 -10.28 8.39
CA ASP A 140 -9.55 -10.98 7.28
C ASP A 140 -10.02 -9.98 6.22
N HIS A 141 -9.10 -9.59 5.36
CA HIS A 141 -9.32 -8.63 4.28
C HIS A 141 -8.47 -9.00 3.06
N LYS A 142 -9.02 -8.75 1.86
CA LYS A 142 -8.37 -9.05 0.57
C LYS A 142 -7.01 -8.36 0.43
N ASN A 143 -6.90 -7.12 0.91
CA ASN A 143 -5.67 -6.32 0.94
C ASN A 143 -4.94 -6.46 2.28
N PHE A 144 -3.69 -6.00 2.36
CA PHE A 144 -2.94 -5.98 3.61
C PHE A 144 -3.36 -4.78 4.46
N VAL A 145 -3.84 -5.04 5.66
CA VAL A 145 -4.32 -4.02 6.59
C VAL A 145 -3.59 -4.17 7.91
N PHE A 146 -3.09 -3.06 8.43
CA PHE A 146 -2.37 -2.99 9.69
C PHE A 146 -3.02 -1.97 10.62
N PRO A 147 -3.32 -2.32 11.88
CA PRO A 147 -3.85 -1.37 12.83
C PRO A 147 -2.78 -0.36 13.26
N ILE A 148 -3.14 0.90 13.32
CA ILE A 148 -2.37 1.97 13.98
C ILE A 148 -3.21 2.45 15.16
N GLU A 149 -2.60 2.50 16.34
CA GLU A 149 -3.21 3.02 17.57
C GLU A 149 -2.49 4.31 17.98
N PRO A 150 -2.83 5.48 17.39
CA PRO A 150 -2.11 6.68 17.70
C PRO A 150 -2.48 7.19 19.09
N ALA A 151 -1.48 7.67 19.82
CA ALA A 151 -1.69 8.29 21.12
C ALA A 151 -2.11 9.76 20.92
N PRO A 152 -3.13 10.27 21.65
CA PRO A 152 -3.60 11.64 21.49
C PRO A 152 -2.47 12.66 21.67
N ARG A 153 -2.34 13.60 20.73
CA ARG A 153 -1.33 14.68 20.74
C ARG A 153 0.12 14.19 20.79
N LYS A 154 0.38 12.95 20.35
CA LYS A 154 1.72 12.42 20.14
C LYS A 154 1.85 11.94 18.70
N ILE A 155 3.07 11.98 18.20
CA ILE A 155 3.42 11.38 16.92
C ILE A 155 3.64 9.89 17.17
N THR A 156 2.84 9.07 16.52
CA THR A 156 3.02 7.62 16.44
C THR A 156 3.70 7.30 15.12
N THR A 157 4.89 6.72 15.20
CA THR A 157 5.67 6.33 14.02
C THR A 157 5.55 4.84 13.78
N VAL A 158 5.28 4.47 12.53
CA VAL A 158 5.31 3.09 12.07
C VAL A 158 6.27 2.95 10.89
N TYR A 159 6.86 1.77 10.76
CA TYR A 159 7.72 1.43 9.64
C TYR A 159 7.18 0.23 8.87
N LEU A 160 7.30 0.27 7.56
CA LEU A 160 7.05 -0.88 6.70
C LEU A 160 8.32 -1.21 5.94
N ARG A 161 8.66 -2.50 5.85
CA ARG A 161 9.64 -3.00 4.91
C ARG A 161 8.94 -3.87 3.88
N ILE A 162 8.90 -3.39 2.64
CA ILE A 162 8.20 -4.05 1.54
C ILE A 162 9.22 -4.59 0.55
N ARG A 163 9.00 -5.82 0.09
CA ARG A 163 9.74 -6.40 -1.02
C ARG A 163 8.75 -7.07 -1.97
N ASN A 164 8.93 -6.85 -3.26
CA ASN A 164 8.18 -7.51 -4.31
C ASN A 164 9.13 -7.81 -5.47
N LYS A 165 9.07 -9.01 -6.05
CA LYS A 165 9.78 -9.35 -7.29
C LYS A 165 9.12 -8.73 -8.52
N GLY A 166 7.83 -8.44 -8.43
CA GLY A 166 7.04 -7.79 -9.49
C GLY A 166 7.15 -6.27 -9.47
N SER A 167 6.28 -5.61 -10.23
CA SER A 167 6.16 -4.16 -10.16
C SER A 167 5.71 -3.74 -8.77
N ILE A 168 6.35 -2.71 -8.22
CA ILE A 168 5.95 -2.14 -6.93
C ILE A 168 5.07 -0.92 -7.18
N ILE A 169 3.78 -1.09 -6.91
CA ILE A 169 2.79 -0.02 -6.82
C ILE A 169 2.15 -0.15 -5.44
N LEU A 170 2.17 0.93 -4.66
CA LEU A 170 1.75 0.94 -3.27
C LEU A 170 0.70 2.03 -3.08
N PRO A 171 -0.58 1.73 -3.36
CA PRO A 171 -1.69 2.56 -2.93
C PRO A 171 -1.84 2.36 -1.43
N ILE A 172 -1.20 3.24 -0.66
CA ILE A 172 -1.22 3.18 0.80
C ILE A 172 -2.25 4.19 1.27
N LYS A 173 -3.22 3.69 2.01
CA LYS A 173 -4.36 4.46 2.49
C LYS A 173 -4.48 4.36 3.99
N ILE A 174 -5.01 5.40 4.60
CA ILE A 174 -5.32 5.41 6.02
C ILE A 174 -6.73 5.92 6.25
N ALA A 175 -7.45 5.29 7.17
CA ALA A 175 -8.77 5.73 7.61
C ALA A 175 -9.02 5.31 9.06
N PRO A 176 -9.91 6.01 9.79
CA PRO A 176 -10.43 5.49 11.04
C PRO A 176 -11.09 4.12 10.81
N LYS A 177 -11.00 3.20 11.78
CA LYS A 177 -11.52 1.83 11.66
C LYS A 177 -12.95 1.76 11.11
N GLU A 178 -13.86 2.59 11.61
CA GLU A 178 -15.25 2.62 11.14
C GLU A 178 -15.37 3.12 9.70
N GLY A 179 -14.59 4.15 9.33
CA GLY A 179 -14.55 4.67 7.97
C GLY A 179 -13.96 3.67 6.97
N PHE A 180 -12.93 2.94 7.38
CA PHE A 180 -12.33 1.85 6.61
C PHE A 180 -13.37 0.78 6.26
N PHE A 181 -14.07 0.20 7.24
CA PHE A 181 -15.05 -0.86 6.98
C PHE A 181 -16.28 -0.35 6.20
N ALA A 182 -16.68 0.91 6.38
CA ALA A 182 -17.76 1.51 5.60
C ALA A 182 -17.36 1.68 4.12
N ALA A 183 -16.12 2.08 3.84
CA ALA A 183 -15.60 2.19 2.49
C ALA A 183 -15.42 0.81 1.84
N ASP A 184 -14.85 -0.14 2.57
CA ASP A 184 -14.68 -1.54 2.12
C ASP A 184 -16.02 -2.17 1.74
N LEU A 185 -17.07 -1.99 2.55
CA LEU A 185 -18.40 -2.50 2.23
C LEU A 185 -18.96 -1.96 0.90
N GLN A 186 -18.69 -0.68 0.57
CA GLN A 186 -19.10 -0.10 -0.71
C GLN A 186 -18.31 -0.69 -1.88
N GLU A 187 -17.01 -0.92 -1.69
CA GLU A 187 -16.14 -1.55 -2.68
C GLU A 187 -16.54 -3.02 -2.94
N GLU A 188 -16.76 -3.80 -1.89
CA GLU A 188 -17.24 -5.19 -1.96
C GLU A 188 -18.60 -5.28 -2.66
N LEU A 189 -19.51 -4.33 -2.44
CA LEU A 189 -20.79 -4.28 -3.15
C LEU A 189 -20.60 -4.09 -4.67
N LEU A 190 -19.68 -3.21 -5.08
CA LEU A 190 -19.36 -3.00 -6.49
C LEU A 190 -18.73 -4.25 -7.12
N TYR A 191 -17.80 -4.91 -6.42
CA TYR A 191 -17.24 -6.20 -6.87
C TYR A 191 -18.32 -7.28 -6.96
N GLY A 192 -19.24 -7.35 -6.00
CA GLY A 192 -20.37 -8.28 -6.03
C GLY A 192 -21.26 -8.09 -7.27
N ILE A 193 -21.58 -6.84 -7.61
CA ILE A 193 -22.33 -6.51 -8.83
C ILE A 193 -21.53 -6.91 -10.08
N PHE A 194 -20.24 -6.57 -10.12
CA PHE A 194 -19.35 -6.91 -11.24
C PHE A 194 -19.27 -8.43 -11.47
N TYR A 195 -19.01 -9.20 -10.42
CA TYR A 195 -18.97 -10.66 -10.51
C TYR A 195 -20.32 -11.27 -10.86
N GLY A 196 -21.41 -10.71 -10.33
CA GLY A 196 -22.78 -11.10 -10.70
C GLY A 196 -23.05 -10.94 -12.21
N ILE A 197 -22.68 -9.80 -12.79
CA ILE A 197 -22.81 -9.54 -14.23
C ILE A 197 -21.97 -10.55 -15.03
N MET A 198 -20.71 -10.80 -14.62
CA MET A 198 -19.83 -11.77 -15.29
C MET A 198 -20.40 -13.18 -15.27
N ILE A 199 -20.97 -13.61 -14.14
CA ILE A 199 -21.60 -14.93 -14.01
C ILE A 199 -22.84 -15.02 -14.90
N VAL A 200 -23.71 -14.00 -14.92
CA VAL A 200 -24.90 -13.98 -15.80
C VAL A 200 -24.47 -14.03 -17.28
N MET A 201 -23.46 -13.27 -17.67
CA MET A 201 -22.90 -13.32 -19.02
C MET A 201 -22.34 -14.69 -19.36
N PHE A 202 -21.59 -15.31 -18.44
CA PHE A 202 -21.08 -16.67 -18.62
C PHE A 202 -22.21 -17.68 -18.83
N LEU A 203 -23.23 -17.68 -17.95
CA LEU A 203 -24.36 -18.61 -18.03
C LEU A 203 -25.21 -18.39 -19.29
N TYR A 204 -25.44 -17.14 -19.68
CA TYR A 204 -26.14 -16.80 -20.92
C TYR A 204 -25.40 -17.36 -22.15
N ASN A 205 -24.09 -17.16 -22.22
CA ASN A 205 -23.29 -17.66 -23.33
C ASN A 205 -23.16 -19.18 -23.31
N LEU A 206 -23.16 -19.79 -22.13
CA LEU A 206 -23.24 -21.24 -21.98
C LEU A 206 -24.54 -21.81 -22.55
N PHE A 207 -25.69 -21.18 -22.24
CA PHE A 207 -26.97 -21.55 -22.84
C PHE A 207 -26.95 -21.40 -24.37
N LEU A 208 -26.41 -20.29 -24.89
CA LEU A 208 -26.26 -20.09 -26.34
C LEU A 208 -25.32 -21.11 -26.99
N ALA A 209 -24.23 -21.51 -26.35
CA ALA A 209 -23.34 -22.54 -26.87
C ALA A 209 -24.07 -23.86 -27.06
N PHE A 210 -24.90 -24.25 -26.10
CA PHE A 210 -25.72 -25.47 -26.20
C PHE A 210 -26.84 -25.35 -27.25
N ALA A 211 -27.50 -24.19 -27.33
CA ALA A 211 -28.60 -23.95 -28.27
C ALA A 211 -28.12 -23.82 -29.72
N ALA A 212 -27.08 -23.02 -29.96
CA ALA A 212 -26.55 -22.73 -31.29
C ALA A 212 -25.55 -23.79 -31.78
N ARG A 213 -25.04 -24.66 -30.90
CA ARG A 213 -24.02 -25.70 -31.19
C ARG A 213 -22.79 -25.17 -31.94
N SER A 214 -22.44 -23.91 -31.73
CA SER A 214 -21.31 -23.25 -32.40
C SER A 214 -20.12 -23.17 -31.45
N LEU A 215 -18.95 -23.57 -31.96
CA LEU A 215 -17.67 -23.49 -31.23
C LEU A 215 -17.31 -22.06 -30.83
N SER A 216 -17.78 -21.06 -31.57
CA SER A 216 -17.52 -19.64 -31.28
C SER A 216 -17.98 -19.22 -29.90
N TYR A 217 -19.11 -19.76 -29.42
CA TYR A 217 -19.59 -19.47 -28.06
C TYR A 217 -18.74 -20.12 -26.97
N LEU A 218 -18.13 -21.29 -27.24
CA LEU A 218 -17.21 -21.92 -26.29
C LEU A 218 -15.96 -21.07 -26.07
N TYR A 219 -15.41 -20.47 -27.13
CA TYR A 219 -14.29 -19.52 -26.99
C TYR A 219 -14.69 -18.30 -26.17
N TYR A 220 -15.89 -17.76 -26.39
CA TYR A 220 -16.38 -16.60 -25.64
C TYR A 220 -16.54 -16.89 -24.14
N ILE A 221 -17.10 -18.06 -23.81
CA ILE A 221 -17.21 -18.57 -22.44
C ILE A 221 -15.81 -18.71 -21.80
N GLY A 222 -14.84 -19.26 -22.53
CA GLY A 222 -13.47 -19.41 -22.07
C GLY A 222 -12.81 -18.07 -21.72
N ILE A 223 -13.00 -17.05 -22.57
CA ILE A 223 -12.50 -15.69 -22.32
C ILE A 223 -13.16 -15.07 -21.09
N ILE A 224 -14.48 -15.19 -20.95
CA ILE A 224 -15.19 -14.67 -19.77
C ILE A 224 -14.69 -15.35 -18.49
N ALA A 225 -14.58 -16.67 -18.49
CA ALA A 225 -14.08 -17.41 -17.35
C ALA A 225 -12.64 -17.02 -17.00
N GLY A 226 -11.75 -16.94 -18.00
CA GLY A 226 -10.36 -16.52 -17.81
C GLY A 226 -10.26 -15.12 -17.19
N ASN A 227 -11.02 -14.15 -17.71
CA ASN A 227 -11.07 -12.79 -17.15
C ASN A 227 -11.63 -12.76 -15.73
N LEU A 228 -12.70 -13.52 -15.46
CA LEU A 228 -13.29 -13.61 -14.13
C LEU A 228 -12.28 -14.17 -13.11
N PHE A 229 -11.55 -15.24 -13.48
CA PHE A 229 -10.51 -15.81 -12.62
C PHE A 229 -9.32 -14.87 -12.44
N SER A 230 -8.81 -14.25 -13.51
CA SER A 230 -7.71 -13.28 -13.43
C SER A 230 -8.04 -12.07 -12.57
N LEU A 231 -9.21 -11.46 -12.79
CA LEU A 231 -9.61 -10.27 -12.04
C LEU A 231 -9.88 -10.59 -10.57
N SER A 232 -10.51 -11.73 -10.28
CA SER A 232 -10.71 -12.14 -8.88
C SER A 232 -9.40 -12.48 -8.18
N ALA A 233 -8.41 -13.03 -8.89
CA ALA A 233 -7.07 -13.27 -8.35
C ALA A 233 -6.28 -11.96 -8.13
N LEU A 234 -6.28 -11.05 -9.10
CA LEU A 234 -5.58 -9.76 -9.02
C LEU A 234 -6.11 -8.86 -7.90
N ASN A 235 -7.42 -8.89 -7.65
CA ASN A 235 -8.05 -8.12 -6.56
C ASN A 235 -8.03 -8.88 -5.21
N GLY A 236 -7.43 -10.06 -5.14
CA GLY A 236 -7.30 -10.83 -3.88
C GLY A 236 -8.53 -11.65 -3.46
N HIS A 237 -9.72 -11.43 -4.02
CA HIS A 237 -10.93 -12.18 -3.66
C HIS A 237 -10.80 -13.68 -3.90
N ALA A 238 -10.15 -14.09 -4.98
CA ALA A 238 -9.98 -15.51 -5.25
C ALA A 238 -9.07 -16.17 -4.22
N PHE A 239 -8.07 -15.44 -3.71
CA PHE A 239 -7.26 -15.93 -2.60
C PHE A 239 -8.06 -16.01 -1.30
N GLN A 240 -8.85 -14.99 -0.98
CA GLN A 240 -9.69 -14.97 0.22
C GLN A 240 -10.74 -16.09 0.22
N TYR A 241 -11.44 -16.32 -0.89
CA TYR A 241 -12.62 -17.19 -0.91
C TYR A 241 -12.41 -18.57 -1.56
N LEU A 242 -11.57 -18.69 -2.59
CA LEU A 242 -11.45 -19.94 -3.37
C LEU A 242 -10.28 -20.82 -2.93
N TRP A 243 -9.14 -20.22 -2.57
CA TRP A 243 -7.93 -20.98 -2.22
C TRP A 243 -7.12 -20.35 -1.07
N PRO A 244 -7.74 -20.04 0.09
CA PRO A 244 -7.07 -19.35 1.21
C PRO A 244 -5.85 -20.09 1.76
N ASN A 245 -5.82 -21.41 1.64
CA ASN A 245 -4.74 -22.25 2.16
C ASN A 245 -3.70 -22.65 1.11
N ASN A 246 -3.81 -22.16 -0.13
CA ASN A 246 -2.87 -22.51 -1.21
C ASN A 246 -2.26 -21.26 -1.86
N PRO A 247 -1.27 -20.64 -1.19
CA PRO A 247 -0.55 -19.47 -1.72
C PRO A 247 0.15 -19.77 -3.05
N TRP A 248 0.67 -20.99 -3.25
CA TRP A 248 1.33 -21.36 -4.50
C TRP A 248 0.37 -21.23 -5.69
N TRP A 249 -0.85 -21.78 -5.57
CA TRP A 249 -1.85 -21.67 -6.61
C TRP A 249 -2.31 -20.22 -6.82
N ALA A 250 -2.50 -19.46 -5.74
CA ALA A 250 -2.89 -18.05 -5.77
C ALA A 250 -1.95 -17.19 -6.63
N ASN A 251 -0.65 -17.43 -6.53
CA ASN A 251 0.36 -16.68 -7.26
C ASN A 251 0.50 -17.07 -8.75
N HIS A 252 0.19 -18.32 -9.11
CA HIS A 252 0.34 -18.79 -10.49
C HIS A 252 -0.92 -18.57 -11.34
N VAL A 253 -2.11 -18.61 -10.73
CA VAL A 253 -3.39 -18.46 -11.45
C VAL A 253 -3.55 -17.11 -12.15
N ILE A 254 -2.91 -16.06 -11.62
CA ILE A 254 -2.89 -14.71 -12.22
C ILE A 254 -2.31 -14.74 -13.64
N ILE A 255 -1.29 -15.56 -13.90
CA ILE A 255 -0.64 -15.67 -15.21
C ILE A 255 -1.53 -16.42 -16.20
N PHE A 256 -2.37 -17.35 -15.74
CA PHE A 256 -3.14 -18.24 -16.61
C PHE A 256 -4.36 -17.60 -17.26
N GLY A 257 -4.87 -16.48 -16.75
CA GLY A 257 -6.01 -15.79 -17.36
C GLY A 257 -5.64 -14.49 -18.09
N ILE A 258 -4.35 -14.25 -18.37
CA ILE A 258 -3.86 -13.24 -19.32
C ILE A 258 -3.51 -13.97 -20.63
#